data_AF-A0A0A8EMF7-F1
#
_entry.id   AF-A0A0A8EMF7-F1
#
_cell.length_a   1.000
_cell.length_b   1.000
_cell.length_c   1.000
_cell.angle_alpha   90.00
_cell.angle_beta   90.00
_cell.angle_gamma   90.00
#
_symmetry.space_group_name_H-M   'P 1'
#
loop_
_entity.id
_entity.type
_entity.pdbx_description
1 polymer ?
#
loop_
_entity_poly.entity_id
_entity_poly.type
_entity_poly.pdbx_seq_one_letter_code
_entity_poly.pdbx_strand_id
1 'polypeptide(L)'
;MITRIRDRVMQIQGELRAFQHGLRQTFDSARQQHGQDMLSGVQRSLNAMRPGWEIPRSVADGVRAWAFSAALWRPFRKWCLRVSLAGWLLTLILITDIPSGESPPLSLKTVAQAASWLKHKSAALWDHPGSGFHLLQNLAMRWIFIVLVVHWLFRGLPNAQVRPLEPPRWTHPLQQLINSLAWVATLERRFRATAVLASTANRCGVAYLKPKEPWGASPADMLERHLLSAEYVVLSAWKRWPVLKERAVKHRKLALQAHAGLVAAALRKEAMRLDGPECEDALRRLAEVLITIAERYSDGHLGALLPANELEGLTPVRHREGWQLTLMVGGIVTVTVGAAAAGLPDGAAAVAAPALAGLVMWWVNRRHGGQETGDAFDLFRPR
;
A
#
# COMPACT_ATOMS: atom_id res chain seq x y z
N MET A 1 44.31 -20.20 -16.92
CA MET A 1 43.02 -19.53 -17.22
C MET A 1 41.95 -19.86 -16.17
N ILE A 2 41.72 -21.13 -15.84
CA ILE A 2 40.72 -21.57 -14.83
C ILE A 2 40.98 -20.98 -13.43
N THR A 3 42.23 -20.94 -12.97
CA THR A 3 42.62 -20.34 -11.68
C THR A 3 42.29 -18.84 -11.63
N ARG A 4 42.64 -18.08 -12.67
CA ARG A 4 42.32 -16.65 -12.79
C ARG A 4 40.81 -16.36 -12.79
N ILE A 5 39.99 -17.23 -13.37
CA ILE A 5 38.52 -17.10 -13.32
C ILE A 5 38.02 -17.38 -11.89
N ARG A 6 38.52 -18.43 -11.23
CA ARG A 6 38.16 -18.77 -9.85
C ARG A 6 38.50 -17.62 -8.89
N ASP A 7 39.69 -17.04 -9.01
CA ASP A 7 40.13 -15.94 -8.14
C ASP A 7 39.26 -14.70 -8.32
N ARG A 8 38.90 -14.35 -9.56
CA ARG A 8 37.94 -13.26 -9.85
C ARG A 8 36.57 -13.54 -9.26
N VAL A 9 36.06 -14.77 -9.36
CA VAL A 9 34.75 -15.14 -8.78
C VAL A 9 34.80 -15.02 -7.25
N MET A 10 35.88 -15.48 -6.60
CA MET A 10 36.04 -15.38 -5.15
C MET A 10 36.17 -13.92 -4.69
N GLN A 11 36.90 -13.09 -5.44
CA GLN A 11 37.00 -11.65 -5.18
C GLN A 11 35.63 -10.97 -5.28
N ILE A 12 34.89 -11.22 -6.37
CA ILE A 12 33.53 -10.68 -6.57
C ILE A 12 32.60 -11.15 -5.44
N GLN A 13 32.69 -12.41 -5.01
CA GLN A 13 31.91 -12.90 -3.88
C GLN A 13 32.28 -12.21 -2.56
N GLY A 14 33.56 -11.93 -2.32
CA GLY A 14 34.04 -11.19 -1.15
C GLY A 14 33.53 -9.75 -1.14
N GLU A 15 33.67 -9.04 -2.26
CA GLU A 15 33.15 -7.68 -2.45
C GLU A 15 31.63 -7.62 -2.29
N LEU A 16 30.90 -8.60 -2.85
CA LEU A 16 29.45 -8.69 -2.72
C LEU A 16 29.03 -8.94 -1.26
N ARG A 17 29.73 -9.79 -0.50
CA ARG A 17 29.46 -10.02 0.94
C ARG A 17 29.75 -8.77 1.76
N ALA A 18 30.86 -8.08 1.52
CA ALA A 18 31.19 -6.84 2.20
C ALA A 18 30.15 -5.75 1.91
N PHE A 19 29.74 -5.60 0.65
CA PHE A 19 28.66 -4.72 0.23
C PHE A 19 27.32 -5.07 0.91
N GLN A 20 26.97 -6.36 0.96
CA GLN A 20 25.76 -6.83 1.67
C GLN A 20 25.81 -6.54 3.17
N HIS A 21 26.96 -6.71 3.83
CA HIS A 21 27.13 -6.37 5.24
C HIS A 21 27.02 -4.86 5.48
N GLY A 22 27.66 -4.04 4.65
CA GLY A 22 27.56 -2.57 4.73
C GLY A 22 26.13 -2.07 4.50
N LEU A 23 25.43 -2.63 3.50
CA LEU A 23 24.01 -2.36 3.28
C LEU A 23 23.18 -2.78 4.49
N ARG A 24 23.42 -3.95 5.07
CA ARG A 24 22.67 -4.41 6.24
C ARG A 24 22.86 -3.49 7.45
N GLN A 25 24.09 -3.05 7.73
CA GLN A 25 24.37 -2.14 8.85
C GLN A 25 23.76 -0.75 8.67
N THR A 26 23.97 -0.12 7.50
CA THR A 26 23.36 1.18 7.18
C THR A 26 21.84 1.12 7.20
N PHE A 27 21.30 -0.03 6.81
CA PHE A 27 19.88 -0.26 6.79
C PHE A 27 19.29 -0.56 8.18
N ASP A 28 19.99 -1.31 9.03
CA ASP A 28 19.61 -1.55 10.43
C ASP A 28 19.72 -0.27 11.28
N SER A 29 20.68 0.62 11.00
CA SER A 29 20.79 1.91 11.69
C SER A 29 19.66 2.87 11.28
N ALA A 30 19.39 3.02 9.97
CA ALA A 30 18.28 3.82 9.47
C ALA A 30 16.92 3.30 9.97
N ARG A 31 16.78 1.97 10.08
CA ARG A 31 15.62 1.30 10.70
C ARG A 31 15.41 1.76 12.13
N GLN A 32 16.46 1.65 12.95
CA GLN A 32 16.37 1.98 14.37
C GLN A 32 16.03 3.45 14.56
N GLN A 33 16.69 4.33 13.81
CA GLN A 33 16.47 5.77 13.88
C GLN A 33 15.03 6.15 13.49
N HIS A 34 14.54 5.71 12.33
CA HIS A 34 13.19 6.10 11.88
C HIS A 34 12.08 5.56 12.78
N GLY A 35 12.24 4.33 13.28
CA GLY A 35 11.32 3.75 14.26
C GLY A 35 11.36 4.48 15.61
N GLN A 36 12.54 4.88 16.08
CA GLN A 36 12.70 5.65 17.31
C GLN A 36 12.11 7.05 17.20
N ASP A 37 12.33 7.76 16.08
CA ASP A 37 11.77 9.09 15.86
C ASP A 37 10.24 9.07 15.92
N MET A 38 9.60 8.12 15.23
CA MET A 38 8.14 7.97 15.24
C MET A 38 7.62 7.62 16.65
N LEU A 39 8.28 6.71 17.36
CA LEU A 39 7.89 6.34 18.73
C LEU A 39 8.11 7.47 19.73
N SER A 40 9.18 8.26 19.58
CA SER A 40 9.45 9.40 20.45
C SER A 40 8.37 10.47 20.32
N GLY A 41 7.85 10.69 19.10
CA GLY A 41 6.69 11.56 18.86
C GLY A 41 5.46 11.04 19.59
N VAL A 42 5.10 9.78 19.36
CA VAL A 42 3.95 9.13 20.02
C VAL A 42 4.08 9.21 21.54
N GLN A 43 5.24 8.84 22.09
CA GLN A 43 5.50 8.82 23.53
C GLN A 43 5.39 10.21 24.15
N ARG A 44 5.93 11.24 23.48
CA ARG A 44 5.82 12.64 23.91
C ARG A 44 4.37 13.10 23.93
N SER A 45 3.61 12.80 22.88
CA SER A 45 2.20 13.15 22.76
C SER A 45 1.32 12.42 23.79
N LEU A 46 1.59 11.14 24.07
CA LEU A 46 0.89 10.40 25.13
C LEU A 46 1.23 10.93 26.52
N ASN A 47 2.51 11.19 26.80
CA ASN A 47 2.94 11.76 28.10
C ASN A 47 2.34 13.14 28.37
N ALA A 48 2.11 13.94 27.32
CA ALA A 48 1.42 15.22 27.44
C ALA A 48 -0.05 15.06 27.87
N MET A 49 -0.73 14.02 27.38
CA MET A 49 -2.12 13.73 27.76
C MET A 49 -2.22 13.08 29.14
N ARG A 50 -1.29 12.20 29.49
CA ARG A 50 -1.21 11.51 30.78
C ARG A 50 0.25 11.25 31.16
N PRO A 51 0.78 11.90 32.21
CA PRO A 51 2.14 11.65 32.69
C PRO A 51 2.37 10.17 33.03
N GLY A 52 3.49 9.61 32.58
CA GLY A 52 3.85 8.20 32.83
C GLY A 52 3.15 7.19 31.92
N TRP A 53 2.47 7.64 30.86
CA TRP A 53 1.83 6.73 29.92
C TRP A 53 2.84 6.08 28.98
N GLU A 54 3.28 4.87 29.30
CA GLU A 54 4.21 4.10 28.46
C GLU A 54 3.49 3.43 27.28
N ILE A 55 4.10 3.49 26.09
CA ILE A 55 3.64 2.72 24.93
C ILE A 55 3.88 1.22 25.20
N PRO A 56 2.86 0.36 25.05
CA PRO A 56 3.04 -1.08 25.19
C PRO A 56 4.13 -1.61 24.26
N ARG A 57 4.96 -2.55 24.75
CA ARG A 57 6.10 -3.08 23.99
C ARG A 57 5.68 -3.69 22.65
N SER A 58 4.54 -4.38 22.60
CA SER A 58 3.98 -4.97 21.38
C SER A 58 3.63 -3.91 20.32
N VAL A 59 3.10 -2.75 20.74
CA VAL A 59 2.84 -1.60 19.88
C VAL A 59 4.16 -1.01 19.38
N ALA A 60 5.13 -0.80 20.27
CA ALA A 60 6.43 -0.24 19.90
C ALA A 60 7.16 -1.11 18.87
N ASP A 61 7.17 -2.42 19.07
CA ASP A 61 7.79 -3.37 18.14
C ASP A 61 7.02 -3.45 16.81
N GLY A 62 5.69 -3.39 16.86
CA GLY A 62 4.86 -3.32 15.66
C GLY A 62 5.12 -2.06 14.83
N VAL A 63 5.21 -0.89 15.47
CA VAL A 63 5.52 0.38 14.79
C VAL A 63 6.93 0.33 14.18
N ARG A 64 7.94 -0.18 14.91
CA ARG A 64 9.30 -0.35 14.37
C ARG A 64 9.33 -1.31 13.18
N ALA A 65 8.63 -2.43 13.26
CA ALA A 65 8.53 -3.41 12.17
C ALA A 65 7.83 -2.81 10.95
N TRP A 66 6.76 -2.02 11.15
CA TRP A 66 6.08 -1.32 10.07
C TRP A 66 6.97 -0.23 9.45
N ALA A 67 7.58 0.64 10.26
CA ALA A 67 8.43 1.74 9.78
C ALA A 67 9.58 1.21 8.91
N PHE A 68 10.21 0.13 9.37
CA PHE A 68 11.20 -0.63 8.61
C PHE A 68 10.66 -1.10 7.26
N SER A 69 9.51 -1.78 7.30
CA SER A 69 8.93 -2.36 6.09
C SER A 69 8.52 -1.29 5.08
N ALA A 70 7.94 -0.19 5.54
CA ALA A 70 7.53 0.93 4.70
C ALA A 70 8.75 1.63 4.06
N ALA A 71 9.87 1.75 4.80
CA ALA A 71 11.10 2.35 4.30
C ALA A 71 11.72 1.55 3.14
N LEU A 72 11.61 0.21 3.14
CA LEU A 72 12.07 -0.63 2.03
C LEU A 72 11.04 -0.79 0.92
N TRP A 73 9.83 -1.15 1.31
CA TRP A 73 8.84 -1.66 0.38
C TRP A 73 8.30 -0.56 -0.53
N ARG A 74 8.12 0.65 -0.01
CA ARG A 74 7.63 1.79 -0.80
C ARG A 74 8.59 2.18 -1.93
N PRO A 75 9.89 2.42 -1.68
CA PRO A 75 10.81 2.71 -2.77
C PRO A 75 11.00 1.51 -3.70
N PHE A 76 11.05 0.29 -3.17
CA PHE A 76 11.13 -0.92 -4.00
C PHE A 76 9.93 -1.04 -4.95
N ARG A 77 8.70 -0.86 -4.44
CA ARG A 77 7.48 -0.86 -5.25
C ARG A 77 7.51 0.25 -6.32
N LYS A 78 7.95 1.46 -5.97
CA LYS A 78 8.13 2.56 -6.94
C LYS A 78 9.17 2.21 -8.00
N TRP A 79 10.27 1.58 -7.61
CA TRP A 79 11.32 1.13 -8.52
C TRP A 79 10.81 0.04 -9.47
N CYS A 80 10.12 -0.99 -8.97
CA CYS A 80 9.49 -2.02 -9.80
C CYS A 80 8.50 -1.42 -10.81
N LEU A 81 7.68 -0.45 -10.40
CA LEU A 81 6.78 0.26 -11.31
C LEU A 81 7.54 1.04 -12.39
N ARG A 82 8.63 1.73 -12.03
CA ARG A 82 9.48 2.44 -12.99
C ARG A 82 10.19 1.50 -13.96
N VAL A 83 10.73 0.39 -13.48
CA VAL A 83 11.38 -0.64 -14.31
C VAL A 83 10.36 -1.30 -15.23
N SER A 84 9.18 -1.62 -14.72
CA SER A 84 8.09 -2.16 -15.53
C SER A 84 7.73 -1.18 -16.64
N LEU A 85 7.50 0.10 -16.30
CA LEU A 85 7.16 1.15 -17.26
C LEU A 85 8.29 1.37 -18.29
N ALA A 86 9.55 1.40 -17.86
CA ALA A 86 10.70 1.52 -18.75
C ALA A 86 10.83 0.29 -19.68
N GLY A 87 10.61 -0.91 -19.16
CA GLY A 87 10.55 -2.13 -19.94
C GLY A 87 9.41 -2.11 -20.96
N TRP A 88 8.25 -1.56 -20.59
CA TRP A 88 7.14 -1.34 -21.52
C TRP A 88 7.50 -0.38 -22.64
N LEU A 89 8.06 0.78 -22.29
CA LEU A 89 8.51 1.78 -23.25
C LEU A 89 9.58 1.21 -24.20
N LEU A 90 10.56 0.48 -23.66
CA LEU A 90 11.58 -0.19 -24.46
C LEU A 90 10.96 -1.24 -25.40
N THR A 91 10.00 -2.00 -24.90
CA THR A 91 9.29 -2.99 -25.71
C THR A 91 8.48 -2.32 -26.82
N LEU A 92 7.80 -1.21 -26.54
CA LEU A 92 7.15 -0.39 -27.57
C LEU A 92 8.15 0.09 -28.61
N ILE A 93 9.31 0.59 -28.19
CA ILE A 93 10.38 1.07 -29.10
C ILE A 93 10.90 -0.07 -29.99
N LEU A 94 11.21 -1.24 -29.41
CA LEU A 94 11.72 -2.40 -30.14
C LEU A 94 10.70 -2.94 -31.14
N ILE A 95 9.42 -2.84 -30.82
CA ILE A 95 8.33 -3.36 -31.65
C ILE A 95 7.89 -2.36 -32.71
N THR A 96 8.15 -1.07 -32.48
CA THR A 96 8.10 -0.09 -33.55
C THR A 96 9.22 -0.25 -34.59
N ASP A 97 9.96 -1.38 -34.62
CA ASP A 97 10.65 -2.03 -35.76
C ASP A 97 12.20 -1.98 -35.74
N ILE A 98 12.84 -3.16 -35.68
CA ILE A 98 14.25 -3.39 -36.04
C ILE A 98 14.26 -3.76 -37.53
N PRO A 99 14.92 -2.99 -38.41
CA PRO A 99 15.09 -3.40 -39.81
C PRO A 99 15.86 -4.72 -39.85
N SER A 100 15.36 -5.70 -40.60
CA SER A 100 15.91 -7.06 -40.73
C SER A 100 17.23 -7.15 -41.50
N GLY A 101 18.00 -6.06 -41.56
CA GLY A 101 19.32 -6.00 -42.20
C GLY A 101 20.36 -5.51 -41.20
N GLU A 102 21.26 -6.42 -40.80
CA GLU A 102 22.54 -6.20 -40.10
C GLU A 102 22.55 -5.12 -39.01
N SER A 103 22.37 -5.54 -37.75
CA SER A 103 22.37 -4.66 -36.57
C SER A 103 23.76 -4.04 -36.28
N PRO A 104 23.95 -2.72 -36.39
CA PRO A 104 25.14 -2.04 -35.88
C PRO A 104 25.03 -1.79 -34.36
N PRO A 105 26.16 -1.57 -33.65
CA PRO A 105 26.16 -1.35 -32.21
C PRO A 105 25.40 -0.07 -31.81
N LEU A 106 24.68 -0.15 -30.68
CA LEU A 106 23.91 0.93 -30.05
C LEU A 106 24.79 2.17 -29.81
N SER A 107 24.64 3.21 -30.64
CA SER A 107 25.27 4.52 -30.47
C SER A 107 24.20 5.60 -30.22
N LEU A 108 24.61 6.73 -29.65
CA LEU A 108 23.76 7.91 -29.48
C LEU A 108 23.17 8.43 -30.80
N LYS A 109 23.85 8.21 -31.94
CA LYS A 109 23.32 8.53 -33.27
C LYS A 109 22.14 7.63 -33.66
N THR A 110 22.15 6.37 -33.21
CA THR A 110 21.06 5.41 -33.44
C THR A 110 19.78 5.84 -32.72
N VAL A 111 19.90 6.47 -31.54
CA VAL A 111 18.76 7.04 -30.80
C VAL A 111 18.19 8.28 -31.52
N ALA A 112 19.05 9.17 -32.03
CA ALA A 112 18.62 10.34 -32.79
C ALA A 112 17.97 9.97 -34.14
N GLN A 113 18.49 8.96 -34.82
CA GLN A 113 17.88 8.41 -36.04
C GLN A 113 16.56 7.69 -35.76
N ALA A 114 16.44 6.96 -34.66
CA ALA A 114 15.17 6.37 -34.24
C ALA A 114 14.10 7.45 -34.03
N ALA A 115 14.46 8.62 -33.48
CA ALA A 115 13.53 9.72 -33.24
C ALA A 115 13.03 10.39 -34.53
N SER A 116 13.90 10.66 -35.51
CA SER A 116 13.49 11.23 -36.80
C SER A 116 12.69 10.23 -37.65
N TRP A 117 13.05 8.95 -37.56
CA TRP A 117 12.35 7.86 -38.22
C TRP A 117 10.95 7.62 -37.66
N LEU A 118 10.77 7.71 -36.32
CA LEU A 118 9.45 7.66 -35.66
C LEU A 118 8.50 8.72 -36.23
N LYS A 119 9.02 9.90 -36.54
CA LYS A 119 8.25 11.02 -37.12
C LYS A 119 7.71 10.67 -38.51
N HIS A 120 8.49 10.01 -39.36
CA HIS A 120 8.08 9.61 -40.70
C HIS A 120 7.15 8.39 -40.71
N LYS A 121 7.43 7.36 -39.90
CA LYS A 121 6.60 6.13 -39.88
C LYS A 121 5.28 6.30 -39.15
N SER A 122 5.15 7.29 -38.25
CA SER A 122 3.86 7.63 -37.67
C SER A 122 2.81 7.90 -38.74
N ALA A 123 3.19 8.46 -39.89
CA ALA A 123 2.31 8.67 -41.04
C ALA A 123 1.87 7.35 -41.70
N ALA A 124 2.78 6.39 -41.92
CA ALA A 124 2.46 5.10 -42.55
C ALA A 124 1.63 4.17 -41.64
N LEU A 125 1.72 4.33 -40.31
CA LEU A 125 0.87 3.59 -39.37
C LEU A 125 -0.60 4.02 -39.47
N TRP A 126 -0.87 5.25 -39.93
CA TRP A 126 -2.22 5.73 -40.22
C TRP A 126 -2.81 5.15 -41.51
N ASP A 127 -1.96 4.71 -42.45
CA ASP A 127 -2.41 4.19 -43.74
C ASP A 127 -2.95 2.75 -43.64
N HIS A 128 -2.45 1.94 -42.69
CA HIS A 128 -2.87 0.55 -42.47
C HIS A 128 -3.13 0.22 -40.99
N PRO A 129 -4.25 0.71 -40.41
CA PRO A 129 -4.50 0.64 -38.97
C PRO A 129 -4.70 -0.79 -38.42
N GLY A 130 -5.11 -1.76 -39.26
CA GLY A 130 -5.47 -3.10 -38.81
C GLY A 130 -4.31 -3.97 -38.32
N SER A 131 -3.13 -3.89 -38.95
CA SER A 131 -1.98 -4.74 -38.60
C SER A 131 -1.25 -4.24 -37.34
N GLY A 132 -1.14 -2.92 -37.17
CA GLY A 132 -0.60 -2.29 -35.96
C GLY A 132 -1.43 -2.62 -34.72
N PHE A 133 -2.77 -2.71 -34.88
CA PHE A 133 -3.68 -2.96 -33.77
C PHE A 133 -3.50 -4.34 -33.12
N HIS A 134 -3.37 -5.42 -33.91
CA HIS A 134 -3.19 -6.78 -33.37
C HIS A 134 -1.88 -6.96 -32.60
N LEU A 135 -0.82 -6.28 -33.04
CA LEU A 135 0.50 -6.36 -32.41
C LEU A 135 0.50 -5.58 -31.07
N LEU A 136 -0.11 -4.40 -31.06
CA LEU A 136 -0.31 -3.59 -29.86
C LEU A 136 -1.22 -4.31 -28.83
N GLN A 137 -2.26 -4.99 -29.30
CA GLN A 137 -3.15 -5.81 -28.49
C GLN A 137 -2.41 -6.99 -27.82
N ASN A 138 -1.59 -7.74 -28.56
CA ASN A 138 -0.83 -8.86 -28.02
C ASN A 138 0.20 -8.42 -26.96
N LEU A 139 0.81 -7.25 -27.14
CA LEU A 139 1.69 -6.64 -26.15
C LEU A 139 0.98 -6.17 -24.90
N ALA A 140 -0.12 -5.46 -25.08
CA ALA A 140 -0.95 -5.02 -23.98
C ALA A 140 -1.38 -6.23 -23.13
N MET A 141 -1.81 -7.33 -23.77
CA MET A 141 -2.17 -8.57 -23.09
C MET A 141 -1.00 -9.20 -22.33
N ARG A 142 0.19 -9.32 -22.95
CA ARG A 142 1.39 -9.86 -22.26
C ARG A 142 1.84 -8.98 -21.10
N TRP A 143 1.69 -7.66 -21.23
CA TRP A 143 2.10 -6.73 -20.18
C TRP A 143 1.09 -6.66 -19.04
N ILE A 144 -0.21 -6.65 -19.35
CA ILE A 144 -1.29 -6.85 -18.37
C ILE A 144 -1.05 -8.17 -17.64
N PHE A 145 -0.67 -9.25 -18.35
CA PHE A 145 -0.32 -10.51 -17.71
C PHE A 145 0.89 -10.39 -16.79
N ILE A 146 1.99 -9.76 -17.21
CA ILE A 146 3.17 -9.55 -16.34
C ILE A 146 2.82 -8.71 -15.11
N VAL A 147 2.08 -7.61 -15.27
CA VAL A 147 1.66 -6.78 -14.14
C VAL A 147 0.68 -7.51 -13.25
N LEU A 148 -0.26 -8.27 -13.81
CA LEU A 148 -1.16 -9.11 -13.03
C LEU A 148 -0.39 -10.20 -12.31
N VAL A 149 0.58 -10.87 -12.93
CA VAL A 149 1.42 -11.90 -12.30
C VAL A 149 2.28 -11.30 -11.20
N VAL A 150 2.93 -10.16 -11.45
CA VAL A 150 3.68 -9.41 -10.43
C VAL A 150 2.74 -9.02 -9.28
N HIS A 151 1.62 -8.38 -9.58
CA HIS A 151 0.62 -7.98 -8.60
C HIS A 151 0.04 -9.17 -7.84
N TRP A 152 -0.19 -10.31 -8.50
CA TRP A 152 -0.80 -11.51 -7.92
C TRP A 152 0.21 -12.34 -7.14
N LEU A 153 1.47 -12.47 -7.60
CA LEU A 153 2.57 -12.99 -6.80
C LEU A 153 2.73 -12.15 -5.53
N PHE A 154 2.71 -10.84 -5.65
CA PHE A 154 2.88 -9.97 -4.47
C PHE A 154 1.61 -9.88 -3.61
N ARG A 155 0.40 -10.08 -4.14
CA ARG A 155 -0.86 -10.08 -3.38
C ARG A 155 -1.17 -11.44 -2.74
N GLY A 156 -0.88 -12.50 -3.47
CA GLY A 156 -1.23 -13.89 -3.21
C GLY A 156 -0.10 -14.76 -2.67
N LEU A 157 1.10 -14.21 -2.43
CA LEU A 157 2.05 -14.85 -1.53
C LEU A 157 1.29 -15.16 -0.23
N PRO A 158 1.06 -16.45 0.08
CA PRO A 158 0.32 -16.82 1.27
C PRO A 158 1.07 -16.13 2.42
N ASN A 159 0.31 -15.51 3.33
CA ASN A 159 0.89 -15.04 4.58
C ASN A 159 1.53 -16.27 5.24
N ALA A 160 2.82 -16.49 4.94
CA ALA A 160 3.61 -17.54 5.51
C ALA A 160 3.47 -17.34 7.01
N GLN A 161 3.19 -18.41 7.74
CA GLN A 161 3.07 -18.33 9.19
C GLN A 161 4.39 -17.78 9.75
N VAL A 162 4.42 -16.47 10.01
CA VAL A 162 5.61 -15.80 10.55
C VAL A 162 5.69 -16.17 12.02
N ARG A 163 6.31 -17.32 12.31
CA ARG A 163 7.01 -17.57 13.57
C ARG A 163 8.42 -17.00 13.44
N PRO A 164 9.07 -16.67 14.57
CA PRO A 164 9.23 -15.33 15.15
C PRO A 164 9.76 -14.26 14.16
N LEU A 165 10.03 -13.03 14.63
CA LEU A 165 10.57 -11.88 13.88
C LEU A 165 11.94 -12.11 13.18
N GLU A 166 12.44 -13.33 13.11
CA GLU A 166 13.74 -13.64 12.54
C GLU A 166 13.62 -13.98 11.05
N PRO A 167 14.47 -13.40 10.18
CA PRO A 167 14.47 -13.74 8.77
C PRO A 167 14.92 -15.20 8.62
N PRO A 168 14.18 -16.03 7.87
CA PRO A 168 14.56 -17.42 7.64
C PRO A 168 15.94 -17.54 6.98
N ARG A 169 16.72 -18.57 7.38
CA ARG A 169 18.05 -18.85 6.82
C ARG A 169 17.88 -19.54 5.46
N TRP A 170 18.14 -18.83 4.36
CA TRP A 170 18.05 -19.35 2.99
C TRP A 170 19.45 -19.63 2.42
N THR A 171 19.60 -20.69 1.63
CA THR A 171 20.89 -21.09 1.05
C THR A 171 21.20 -20.45 -0.30
N HIS A 172 20.19 -20.02 -1.07
CA HIS A 172 20.38 -19.42 -2.40
C HIS A 172 20.20 -17.89 -2.37
N PRO A 173 21.12 -17.07 -2.94
CA PRO A 173 21.11 -15.61 -2.80
C PRO A 173 19.89 -14.94 -3.44
N LEU A 174 19.45 -15.38 -4.62
CA LEU A 174 18.23 -14.84 -5.25
C LEU A 174 16.96 -15.19 -4.47
N GLN A 175 16.88 -16.39 -3.91
CA GLN A 175 15.74 -16.82 -3.13
C GLN A 175 15.70 -16.08 -1.78
N GLN A 176 16.87 -15.82 -1.19
CA GLN A 176 17.01 -14.97 -0.01
C GLN A 176 16.50 -13.54 -0.26
N LEU A 177 16.85 -12.95 -1.41
CA LEU A 177 16.34 -11.63 -1.80
C LEU A 177 14.81 -11.64 -1.94
N ILE A 178 14.25 -12.56 -2.73
CA ILE A 178 12.80 -12.65 -2.97
C ILE A 178 12.04 -12.90 -1.65
N ASN A 179 12.52 -13.83 -0.83
CA ASN A 179 11.88 -14.17 0.44
C ASN A 179 12.01 -13.04 1.47
N SER A 180 13.13 -12.29 1.48
CA SER A 180 13.27 -11.11 2.33
C SER A 180 12.27 -10.02 1.95
N LEU A 181 12.07 -9.77 0.65
CA LEU A 181 11.07 -8.83 0.14
C LEU A 181 9.64 -9.27 0.45
N ALA A 182 9.32 -10.56 0.27
CA ALA A 182 8.05 -11.14 0.66
C ALA A 182 7.78 -11.01 2.17
N TRP A 183 8.80 -11.27 2.99
CA TRP A 183 8.72 -11.13 4.45
C TRP A 183 8.51 -9.66 4.86
N VAL A 184 9.25 -8.73 4.27
CA VAL A 184 9.10 -7.29 4.47
C VAL A 184 7.67 -6.83 4.10
N ALA A 185 7.15 -7.25 2.94
CA ALA A 185 5.78 -6.95 2.54
C ALA A 185 4.74 -7.53 3.50
N THR A 186 5.01 -8.71 4.07
CA THR A 186 4.14 -9.35 5.07
C THR A 186 4.15 -8.59 6.39
N LEU A 187 5.32 -8.13 6.85
CA LEU A 187 5.44 -7.27 8.03
C LEU A 187 4.69 -5.96 7.85
N GLU A 188 4.80 -5.32 6.69
CA GLU A 188 4.06 -4.08 6.40
C GLU A 188 2.57 -4.32 6.52
N ARG A 189 2.05 -5.37 5.88
CA ARG A 189 0.62 -5.70 5.95
C ARG A 189 0.14 -6.00 7.36
N ARG A 190 0.95 -6.74 8.13
CA ARG A 190 0.63 -7.14 9.49
C ARG A 190 0.61 -5.93 10.41
N PHE A 191 1.64 -5.10 10.40
CA PHE A 191 1.81 -4.03 11.38
C PHE A 191 1.32 -2.65 10.91
N ARG A 192 0.86 -2.52 9.67
CA ARG A 192 0.21 -1.28 9.18
C ARG A 192 -0.94 -0.85 10.07
N ALA A 193 -1.73 -1.79 10.59
CA ALA A 193 -2.84 -1.45 11.45
C ALA A 193 -2.37 -0.78 12.76
N THR A 194 -1.45 -1.43 13.46
CA THR A 194 -0.80 -0.91 14.67
C THR A 194 -0.16 0.46 14.42
N ALA A 195 0.54 0.63 13.30
CA ALA A 195 1.17 1.90 12.96
C ALA A 195 0.18 3.03 12.67
N VAL A 196 -0.91 2.75 11.92
CA VAL A 196 -1.97 3.73 11.67
C VAL A 196 -2.63 4.13 12.98
N LEU A 197 -2.99 3.17 13.83
CA LEU A 197 -3.64 3.43 15.13
C LEU A 197 -2.73 4.24 16.07
N ALA A 198 -1.44 3.87 16.19
CA ALA A 198 -0.47 4.61 16.98
C ALA A 198 -0.22 6.02 16.43
N SER A 199 -0.18 6.19 15.10
CA SER A 199 -0.07 7.50 14.45
C SER A 199 -1.30 8.37 14.72
N THR A 200 -2.51 7.81 14.67
CA THR A 200 -3.75 8.51 15.01
C THR A 200 -3.78 8.89 16.51
N ALA A 201 -3.32 8.03 17.41
CA ALA A 201 -3.17 8.36 18.83
C ALA A 201 -2.17 9.51 19.06
N ASN A 202 -1.05 9.50 18.35
CA ASN A 202 -0.10 10.62 18.35
C ASN A 202 -0.75 11.93 17.87
N ARG A 203 -1.59 11.87 16.82
CA ARG A 203 -2.34 13.04 16.34
C ARG A 203 -3.33 13.55 17.38
N CYS A 204 -3.94 12.68 18.19
CA CYS A 204 -4.77 13.10 19.31
C CYS A 204 -3.96 13.91 20.34
N GLY A 205 -2.76 13.44 20.69
CA GLY A 205 -1.89 14.20 21.62
C GLY A 205 -1.32 15.49 21.02
N VAL A 206 -1.08 15.55 19.71
CA VAL A 206 -0.73 16.81 19.02
C VAL A 206 -1.90 17.79 19.06
N ALA A 207 -3.14 17.32 18.83
CA ALA A 207 -4.33 18.16 18.93
C ALA A 207 -4.57 18.63 20.38
N TYR A 208 -4.30 17.79 21.37
CA TYR A 208 -4.40 18.11 22.80
C TYR A 208 -3.42 19.22 23.22
N LEU A 209 -2.19 19.19 22.71
CA LEU A 209 -1.17 20.20 23.01
C LEU A 209 -1.40 21.54 22.28
N LYS A 210 -2.25 21.56 21.25
CA LYS A 210 -2.46 22.76 20.45
C LYS A 210 -3.30 23.76 21.25
N PRO A 211 -2.86 25.03 21.40
CA PRO A 211 -3.66 26.06 22.04
C PRO A 211 -5.03 26.18 21.36
N LYS A 212 -6.10 26.36 22.15
CA LYS A 212 -7.45 26.66 21.65
C LYS A 212 -7.45 28.07 21.07
N GLU A 213 -7.08 28.19 19.79
CA GLU A 213 -7.28 29.42 19.04
C GLU A 213 -8.77 29.52 18.64
N PRO A 214 -9.44 30.67 18.87
CA PRO A 214 -10.87 30.82 18.57
C PRO A 214 -11.25 30.60 17.11
N TRP A 215 -10.29 30.74 16.19
CA TRP A 215 -10.46 30.63 14.74
C TRP A 215 -9.70 29.46 14.12
N GLY A 216 -9.11 28.59 14.97
CA GLY A 216 -8.39 27.41 14.50
C GLY A 216 -9.34 26.34 13.96
N ALA A 217 -8.85 25.50 13.06
CA ALA A 217 -9.56 24.27 12.67
C ALA A 217 -9.90 23.45 13.92
N SER A 218 -11.12 22.92 13.99
CA SER A 218 -11.55 22.11 15.13
C SER A 218 -10.65 20.87 15.29
N PRO A 219 -10.43 20.36 16.51
CA PRO A 219 -9.74 19.10 16.72
C PRO A 219 -10.36 17.95 15.93
N ALA A 220 -11.68 17.96 15.73
CA ALA A 220 -12.40 17.02 14.89
C ALA A 220 -11.95 17.11 13.41
N ASP A 221 -11.91 18.30 12.81
CA ASP A 221 -11.45 18.50 11.42
C ASP A 221 -9.98 18.05 11.23
N MET A 222 -9.14 18.33 12.23
CA MET A 222 -7.73 17.91 12.20
C MET A 222 -7.58 16.38 12.24
N LEU A 223 -8.49 15.68 12.92
CA LEU A 223 -8.43 14.24 13.14
C LEU A 223 -9.28 13.43 12.16
N GLU A 224 -10.24 14.02 11.47
CA GLU A 224 -11.22 13.35 10.61
C GLU A 224 -10.56 12.29 9.71
N ARG A 225 -9.55 12.70 8.92
CA ARG A 225 -8.83 11.79 8.01
C ARG A 225 -8.12 10.65 8.74
N HIS A 226 -7.52 10.92 9.89
CA HIS A 226 -6.79 9.93 10.68
C HIS A 226 -7.73 8.95 11.39
N LEU A 227 -8.90 9.42 11.84
CA LEU A 227 -9.94 8.59 12.44
C LEU A 227 -10.63 7.72 11.38
N LEU A 228 -10.89 8.24 10.18
CA LEU A 228 -11.41 7.45 9.06
C LEU A 228 -10.42 6.34 8.67
N SER A 229 -9.13 6.65 8.59
CA SER A 229 -8.09 5.64 8.31
C SER A 229 -8.01 4.58 9.41
N ALA A 230 -8.11 4.99 10.69
CA ALA A 230 -8.16 4.05 11.82
C ALA A 230 -9.41 3.17 11.78
N GLU A 231 -10.59 3.74 11.53
CA GLU A 231 -11.86 3.03 11.37
C GLU A 231 -11.77 2.00 10.24
N TYR A 232 -11.25 2.41 9.08
CA TYR A 232 -11.04 1.56 7.92
C TYR A 232 -10.13 0.37 8.24
N VAL A 233 -9.02 0.62 8.93
CA VAL A 233 -8.07 -0.41 9.36
C VAL A 233 -8.75 -1.41 10.30
N VAL A 234 -9.55 -0.94 11.26
CA VAL A 234 -10.31 -1.80 12.17
C VAL A 234 -11.33 -2.65 11.41
N LEU A 235 -12.11 -2.04 10.52
CA LEU A 235 -13.13 -2.73 9.72
C LEU A 235 -12.53 -3.74 8.71
N SER A 236 -11.29 -3.51 8.27
CA SER A 236 -10.59 -4.40 7.34
C SER A 236 -9.66 -5.41 8.02
N ALA A 237 -9.47 -5.31 9.34
CA ALA A 237 -8.60 -6.16 10.16
C ALA A 237 -8.82 -7.65 9.93
N TRP A 238 -10.09 -8.08 9.99
CA TRP A 238 -10.48 -9.49 9.85
C TRP A 238 -10.12 -10.09 8.48
N LYS A 239 -9.99 -9.27 7.43
CA LYS A 239 -9.64 -9.73 6.07
C LYS A 239 -8.19 -10.18 5.96
N ARG A 240 -7.31 -9.61 6.80
CA ARG A 240 -5.86 -9.73 6.66
C ARG A 240 -5.30 -10.94 7.39
N TRP A 241 -6.11 -11.64 8.19
CA TRP A 241 -5.63 -12.77 8.97
C TRP A 241 -5.79 -14.11 8.22
N PRO A 242 -4.70 -14.80 7.87
CA PRO A 242 -4.70 -15.97 7.00
C PRO A 242 -5.09 -17.28 7.70
N VAL A 243 -5.17 -17.29 9.04
CA VAL A 243 -5.19 -18.53 9.84
C VAL A 243 -6.60 -19.12 10.03
N LEU A 244 -7.63 -18.58 9.39
CA LEU A 244 -8.98 -19.09 9.55
C LEU A 244 -9.22 -20.25 8.55
N LYS A 245 -9.21 -21.50 9.05
CA LYS A 245 -9.50 -22.73 8.26
C LYS A 245 -10.94 -22.74 7.70
N GLU A 246 -11.09 -23.04 6.41
CA GLU A 246 -12.25 -22.79 5.52
C GLU A 246 -13.68 -23.03 6.06
N ARG A 247 -13.95 -24.04 6.91
CA ARG A 247 -15.33 -24.34 7.37
C ARG A 247 -15.73 -23.72 8.71
N ALA A 248 -14.80 -23.55 9.64
CA ALA A 248 -15.04 -22.76 10.87
C ALA A 248 -15.04 -21.24 10.60
N VAL A 249 -14.70 -20.85 9.36
CA VAL A 249 -14.54 -19.45 8.92
C VAL A 249 -15.84 -18.67 8.90
N LYS A 250 -16.99 -19.23 8.48
CA LYS A 250 -18.15 -18.36 8.23
C LYS A 250 -18.69 -17.71 9.50
N HIS A 251 -18.98 -18.50 10.54
CA HIS A 251 -19.47 -17.98 11.82
C HIS A 251 -18.43 -17.10 12.51
N ARG A 252 -17.16 -17.55 12.56
CA ARG A 252 -16.08 -16.77 13.17
C ARG A 252 -15.80 -15.46 12.43
N LYS A 253 -15.90 -15.46 11.10
CA LYS A 253 -15.77 -14.26 10.26
C LYS A 253 -16.89 -13.27 10.54
N LEU A 254 -18.14 -13.74 10.63
CA LEU A 254 -19.28 -12.87 10.97
C LEU A 254 -19.12 -12.27 12.37
N ALA A 255 -18.67 -13.08 13.35
CA ALA A 255 -18.39 -12.60 14.70
C ALA A 255 -17.26 -11.55 14.72
N LEU A 256 -16.15 -11.79 14.00
CA LEU A 256 -15.06 -10.83 13.87
C LEU A 256 -15.49 -9.54 13.15
N GLN A 257 -16.33 -9.65 12.12
CA GLN A 257 -16.90 -8.50 11.41
C GLN A 257 -17.81 -7.68 12.32
N ALA A 258 -18.69 -8.34 13.08
CA ALA A 258 -19.56 -7.70 14.05
C ALA A 258 -18.74 -6.99 15.14
N HIS A 259 -17.74 -7.66 15.71
CA HIS A 259 -16.83 -7.09 16.70
C HIS A 259 -16.10 -5.86 16.15
N ALA A 260 -15.50 -5.96 14.95
CA ALA A 260 -14.85 -4.82 14.31
C ALA A 260 -15.82 -3.65 14.06
N GLY A 261 -17.07 -3.94 13.71
CA GLY A 261 -18.13 -2.94 13.58
C GLY A 261 -18.47 -2.25 14.91
N LEU A 262 -18.49 -2.99 16.02
CA LEU A 262 -18.70 -2.42 17.36
C LEU A 262 -17.51 -1.54 17.79
N VAL A 263 -16.28 -1.98 17.53
CA VAL A 263 -15.08 -1.17 17.82
C VAL A 263 -15.07 0.12 16.99
N ALA A 264 -15.44 0.05 15.71
CA ALA A 264 -15.60 1.23 14.87
C ALA A 264 -16.71 2.17 15.41
N ALA A 265 -17.83 1.62 15.91
CA ALA A 265 -18.87 2.40 16.57
C ALA A 265 -18.36 3.11 17.83
N ALA A 266 -17.55 2.42 18.65
CA ALA A 266 -16.94 3.00 19.84
C ALA A 266 -16.00 4.16 19.49
N LEU A 267 -15.16 4.00 18.46
CA LEU A 267 -14.31 5.07 17.95
C LEU A 267 -15.12 6.29 17.49
N ARG A 268 -16.23 6.07 16.78
CA ARG A 268 -17.12 7.17 16.35
C ARG A 268 -17.82 7.85 17.54
N LYS A 269 -18.24 7.09 18.55
CA LYS A 269 -18.84 7.63 19.78
C LYS A 269 -17.90 8.61 20.46
N GLU A 270 -16.63 8.24 20.62
CA GLU A 270 -15.63 9.13 21.20
C GLU A 270 -15.26 10.30 20.26
N ALA A 271 -15.23 10.07 18.94
CA ALA A 271 -14.99 11.13 17.97
C ALA A 271 -16.07 12.23 17.99
N MET A 272 -17.34 11.87 18.19
CA MET A 272 -18.44 12.85 18.31
C MET A 272 -18.31 13.76 19.54
N ARG A 273 -17.55 13.35 20.57
CA ARG A 273 -17.29 14.18 21.76
C ARG A 273 -16.24 15.26 21.51
N LEU A 274 -15.52 15.21 20.38
CA LEU A 274 -14.50 16.20 20.03
C LEU A 274 -15.08 17.59 19.73
N ASP A 275 -16.34 17.65 19.29
CA ASP A 275 -17.05 18.91 19.03
C ASP A 275 -17.66 19.52 20.30
N GLY A 276 -17.57 18.81 21.43
CA GLY A 276 -18.15 19.21 22.71
C GLY A 276 -17.15 19.90 23.66
N PRO A 277 -17.66 20.40 24.80
CA PRO A 277 -16.80 21.00 25.85
C PRO A 277 -15.82 20.00 26.47
N GLU A 278 -16.10 18.69 26.37
CA GLU A 278 -15.28 17.58 26.86
C GLU A 278 -14.15 17.17 25.88
N CYS A 279 -13.80 18.01 24.91
CA CYS A 279 -12.85 17.67 23.85
C CYS A 279 -11.51 17.14 24.38
N GLU A 280 -10.97 17.68 25.48
CA GLU A 280 -9.69 17.24 26.04
C GLU A 280 -9.76 15.81 26.59
N ASP A 281 -10.84 15.49 27.31
CA ASP A 281 -11.08 14.13 27.81
C ASP A 281 -11.39 13.17 26.67
N ALA A 282 -12.12 13.61 25.64
CA ALA A 282 -12.38 12.84 24.43
C ALA A 282 -11.08 12.51 23.67
N LEU A 283 -10.15 13.46 23.54
CA LEU A 283 -8.83 13.23 22.93
C LEU A 283 -8.01 12.22 23.71
N ARG A 284 -7.97 12.34 25.05
CA ARG A 284 -7.27 11.41 25.92
C ARG A 284 -7.87 10.00 25.82
N ARG A 285 -9.21 9.89 25.85
CA ARG A 285 -9.94 8.63 25.72
C ARG A 285 -9.76 8.00 24.34
N LEU A 286 -9.80 8.78 23.26
CA LEU A 286 -9.54 8.30 21.91
C LEU A 286 -8.13 7.73 21.79
N ALA A 287 -7.11 8.44 22.30
CA ALA A 287 -5.75 7.94 22.31
C ALA A 287 -5.63 6.61 23.06
N GLU A 288 -6.36 6.47 24.18
CA GLU A 288 -6.38 5.25 25.00
C GLU A 288 -6.97 4.06 24.25
N VAL A 289 -8.15 4.27 23.67
CA VAL A 289 -8.84 3.28 22.85
C VAL A 289 -7.98 2.88 21.65
N LEU A 290 -7.36 3.84 20.96
CA LEU A 290 -6.50 3.56 19.80
C LEU A 290 -5.26 2.75 20.16
N ILE A 291 -4.57 3.07 21.26
CA ILE A 291 -3.41 2.32 21.74
C ILE A 291 -3.82 0.91 22.21
N THR A 292 -4.94 0.78 22.91
CA THR A 292 -5.50 -0.51 23.34
C THR A 292 -5.80 -1.40 22.13
N ILE A 293 -6.47 -0.86 21.11
CA ILE A 293 -6.73 -1.59 19.87
C ILE A 293 -5.41 -1.96 19.18
N ALA A 294 -4.44 -1.04 19.12
CA ALA A 294 -3.14 -1.27 18.49
C ALA A 294 -2.38 -2.42 19.17
N GLU A 295 -2.40 -2.46 20.50
CA GLU A 295 -1.80 -3.50 21.34
C GLU A 295 -2.45 -4.86 21.10
N ARG A 296 -3.78 -4.93 21.26
CA ARG A 296 -4.56 -6.14 21.02
C ARG A 296 -4.36 -6.66 19.59
N TYR A 297 -4.26 -5.74 18.63
CA TYR A 297 -3.98 -6.08 17.24
C TYR A 297 -2.57 -6.65 17.06
N SER A 298 -1.52 -6.03 17.63
CA SER A 298 -0.15 -6.55 17.55
C SER A 298 -0.02 -7.95 18.15
N ASP A 299 -0.78 -8.23 19.21
CA ASP A 299 -0.83 -9.53 19.88
C ASP A 299 -1.69 -10.55 19.14
N GLY A 300 -2.48 -10.13 18.14
CA GLY A 300 -3.35 -11.00 17.33
C GLY A 300 -4.75 -11.26 17.92
N HIS A 301 -5.18 -10.49 18.92
CA HIS A 301 -6.49 -10.58 19.57
C HIS A 301 -7.62 -9.89 18.78
N LEU A 302 -7.86 -10.30 17.54
CA LEU A 302 -8.84 -9.64 16.64
C LEU A 302 -10.30 -9.73 17.10
N GLY A 303 -10.66 -10.74 17.89
CA GLY A 303 -12.01 -10.88 18.46
C GLY A 303 -12.20 -10.21 19.81
N ALA A 304 -11.17 -9.51 20.31
CA ALA A 304 -11.16 -8.85 21.62
C ALA A 304 -10.30 -7.58 21.55
N LEU A 305 -10.48 -6.79 20.49
CA LEU A 305 -9.77 -5.52 20.29
C LEU A 305 -10.10 -4.48 21.37
N LEU A 306 -11.32 -4.52 21.89
CA LEU A 306 -11.79 -3.74 23.03
C LEU A 306 -12.56 -4.66 23.97
N PRO A 307 -12.60 -4.35 25.28
CA PRO A 307 -13.33 -5.15 26.25
C PRO A 307 -14.85 -5.02 26.04
N ALA A 308 -15.58 -6.08 26.38
CA ALA A 308 -17.00 -6.22 26.02
C ALA A 308 -17.89 -5.12 26.64
N ASN A 309 -17.58 -4.71 27.88
CA ASN A 309 -18.27 -3.65 28.60
C ASN A 309 -18.23 -2.29 27.87
N GLU A 310 -17.18 -2.02 27.09
CA GLU A 310 -17.09 -0.78 26.30
C GLU A 310 -17.88 -0.84 24.99
N LEU A 311 -18.32 -2.03 24.60
CA LEU A 311 -19.06 -2.30 23.37
C LEU A 311 -20.56 -2.49 23.59
N GLU A 312 -21.00 -2.59 24.85
CA GLU A 312 -22.40 -2.76 25.22
C GLU A 312 -23.25 -1.55 24.77
N GLY A 313 -24.41 -1.84 24.20
CA GLY A 313 -25.35 -0.82 23.70
C GLY A 313 -24.94 -0.15 22.37
N LEU A 314 -23.79 -0.50 21.78
CA LEU A 314 -23.38 0.06 20.49
C LEU A 314 -23.97 -0.73 19.32
N THR A 315 -24.37 -0.02 18.26
CA THR A 315 -24.79 -0.64 17.01
C THR A 315 -23.58 -0.87 16.11
N PRO A 316 -23.34 -2.07 15.57
CA PRO A 316 -22.16 -2.36 14.76
C PRO A 316 -22.17 -1.56 13.46
N VAL A 317 -21.07 -0.86 13.20
CA VAL A 317 -20.84 -0.17 11.92
C VAL A 317 -20.62 -1.21 10.83
N ARG A 318 -21.44 -1.15 9.77
CA ARG A 318 -21.31 -2.05 8.62
C ARG A 318 -20.28 -1.52 7.62
N HIS A 319 -19.30 -2.36 7.29
CA HIS A 319 -18.32 -2.05 6.25
C HIS A 319 -19.00 -2.06 4.87
N ARG A 320 -19.10 -0.91 4.22
CA ARG A 320 -19.83 -0.79 2.95
C ARG A 320 -18.98 -1.08 1.70
N GLU A 321 -17.68 -1.35 1.81
CA GLU A 321 -16.74 -1.54 0.66
C GLU A 321 -17.29 -2.33 -0.56
N GLY A 322 -18.15 -3.33 -0.37
CA GLY A 322 -18.74 -4.08 -1.48
C GLY A 322 -19.53 -3.21 -2.46
N TRP A 323 -20.19 -2.16 -1.98
CA TRP A 323 -20.97 -1.26 -2.82
C TRP A 323 -20.07 -0.37 -3.70
N GLN A 324 -18.90 0.04 -3.19
CA GLN A 324 -17.96 0.92 -3.88
C GLN A 324 -17.23 0.19 -5.00
N LEU A 325 -16.84 -1.07 -4.77
CA LEU A 325 -16.32 -1.94 -5.83
C LEU A 325 -17.37 -2.17 -6.92
N THR A 326 -18.63 -2.38 -6.52
CA THR A 326 -19.74 -2.56 -7.47
C THR A 326 -19.97 -1.31 -8.30
N LEU A 327 -19.91 -0.11 -7.70
CA LEU A 327 -19.98 1.15 -8.43
C LEU A 327 -18.79 1.37 -9.35
N MET A 328 -17.57 1.05 -8.92
CA MET A 328 -16.38 1.26 -9.74
C MET A 328 -16.36 0.33 -10.94
N VAL A 329 -16.62 -0.97 -10.72
CA VAL A 329 -16.75 -1.96 -11.79
C VAL A 329 -17.95 -1.60 -12.68
N GLY A 330 -19.09 -1.24 -12.08
CA GLY A 330 -20.26 -0.77 -12.79
C GLY A 330 -19.99 0.45 -13.64
N GLY A 331 -19.22 1.42 -13.14
CA GLY A 331 -18.81 2.62 -13.87
C GLY A 331 -17.92 2.30 -15.06
N ILE A 332 -16.92 1.41 -14.89
CA ILE A 332 -16.08 0.94 -16.00
C ILE A 332 -16.95 0.25 -17.06
N VAL A 333 -17.81 -0.69 -16.66
CA VAL A 333 -18.72 -1.39 -17.57
C VAL A 333 -19.66 -0.42 -18.28
N THR A 334 -20.23 0.55 -17.56
CA THR A 334 -21.14 1.56 -18.14
C THR A 334 -20.42 2.45 -19.16
N VAL A 335 -19.18 2.84 -18.90
CA VAL A 335 -18.35 3.61 -19.85
C VAL A 335 -18.01 2.77 -21.07
N THR A 336 -17.63 1.49 -20.89
CA THR A 336 -17.31 0.60 -22.01
C THR A 336 -18.53 0.31 -22.88
N VAL A 337 -19.68 0.01 -22.27
CA VAL A 337 -20.94 -0.23 -22.99
C VAL A 337 -21.46 1.05 -23.64
N GLY A 338 -21.37 2.20 -22.95
CA GLY A 338 -21.76 3.50 -23.50
C GLY A 338 -20.91 3.91 -24.72
N ALA A 339 -19.61 3.62 -24.70
CA ALA A 339 -18.72 3.87 -25.84
C ALA A 339 -19.08 2.98 -27.04
N ALA A 340 -19.39 1.70 -26.81
CA ALA A 340 -19.84 0.79 -27.86
C ALA A 340 -21.19 1.22 -28.46
N ALA A 341 -22.13 1.65 -27.62
CA ALA A 341 -23.44 2.15 -28.06
C ALA A 341 -23.35 3.46 -28.85
N ALA A 342 -22.33 4.29 -28.61
CA ALA A 342 -22.09 5.54 -29.34
C ALA A 342 -21.45 5.34 -30.73
N GLY A 343 -21.25 4.09 -31.18
CA GLY A 343 -20.68 3.80 -32.50
C GLY A 343 -19.19 4.19 -32.63
N LEU A 344 -18.48 4.33 -31.51
CA LEU A 344 -17.04 4.56 -31.54
C LEU A 344 -16.33 3.33 -32.15
N PRO A 345 -15.36 3.53 -33.06
CA PRO A 345 -14.59 2.44 -33.63
C PRO A 345 -14.01 1.54 -32.54
N ASP A 346 -14.09 0.22 -32.69
CA ASP A 346 -13.68 -0.76 -31.67
C ASP A 346 -12.25 -0.53 -31.13
N GLY A 347 -11.36 0.02 -31.98
CA GLY A 347 -10.01 0.38 -31.58
C GLY A 347 -9.90 1.60 -30.66
N ALA A 348 -10.80 2.59 -30.79
CA ALA A 348 -10.80 3.79 -29.94
C ALA A 348 -11.40 3.50 -28.56
N ALA A 349 -12.46 2.67 -28.49
CA ALA A 349 -13.08 2.27 -27.23
C ALA A 349 -12.13 1.44 -26.35
N ALA A 350 -11.33 0.56 -26.96
CA ALA A 350 -10.35 -0.28 -26.27
C ALA A 350 -9.22 0.52 -25.58
N VAL A 351 -8.88 1.70 -26.11
CA VAL A 351 -7.83 2.57 -25.56
C VAL A 351 -8.41 3.65 -24.64
N ALA A 352 -9.55 4.23 -25.02
CA ALA A 352 -10.19 5.30 -24.27
C ALA A 352 -10.71 4.83 -22.90
N ALA A 353 -11.29 3.62 -22.81
CA ALA A 353 -11.83 3.10 -21.55
C ALA A 353 -10.76 2.94 -20.43
N PRO A 354 -9.62 2.27 -20.64
CA PRO A 354 -8.57 2.19 -19.62
C PRO A 354 -7.87 3.53 -19.38
N ALA A 355 -7.77 4.40 -20.39
CA ALA A 355 -7.23 5.75 -20.21
C ALA A 355 -8.13 6.62 -19.32
N LEU A 356 -9.45 6.61 -19.53
CA LEU A 356 -10.43 7.28 -18.68
C LEU A 356 -10.46 6.67 -17.27
N ALA A 357 -10.45 5.34 -17.16
CA ALA A 357 -10.37 4.68 -15.85
C ALA A 357 -9.08 5.06 -15.12
N GLY A 358 -7.94 5.09 -15.81
CA GLY A 358 -6.66 5.53 -15.28
C GLY A 358 -6.63 7.01 -14.91
N LEU A 359 -7.28 7.87 -15.70
CA LEU A 359 -7.37 9.31 -15.46
C LEU A 359 -8.29 9.63 -14.28
N VAL A 360 -9.44 8.96 -14.17
CA VAL A 360 -10.33 9.03 -13.01
C VAL A 360 -9.58 8.55 -11.77
N MET A 361 -8.92 7.39 -11.84
CA MET A 361 -8.14 6.85 -10.73
C MET A 361 -6.98 7.77 -10.33
N TRP A 362 -6.29 8.40 -11.29
CA TRP A 362 -5.23 9.37 -11.04
C TRP A 362 -5.75 10.68 -10.45
N TRP A 363 -6.85 11.22 -10.97
CA TRP A 363 -7.47 12.45 -10.48
C TRP A 363 -7.96 12.29 -9.03
N VAL A 364 -8.60 11.15 -8.75
CA VAL A 364 -8.99 10.72 -7.41
C VAL A 364 -7.78 10.65 -6.48
N ASN A 365 -6.72 9.96 -6.91
CA ASN A 365 -5.49 9.81 -6.11
C ASN A 365 -4.77 11.16 -5.88
N ARG A 366 -4.82 12.07 -6.85
CA ARG A 366 -4.17 13.39 -6.79
C ARG A 366 -4.91 14.35 -5.86
N ARG A 367 -6.26 14.34 -5.86
CA ARG A 367 -7.07 15.25 -5.03
C ARG A 367 -6.94 14.98 -3.53
N HIS A 368 -6.55 13.76 -3.14
CA HIS A 368 -6.40 13.35 -1.75
C HIS A 368 -4.93 13.25 -1.26
N GLY A 369 -3.98 13.86 -1.99
CA GLY A 369 -2.63 14.09 -1.47
C GLY A 369 -1.60 12.99 -1.75
N GLY A 370 -1.85 12.12 -2.72
CA GLY A 370 -0.80 11.23 -3.28
C GLY A 370 -0.27 10.15 -2.33
N GLN A 371 -0.99 9.81 -1.26
CA GLN A 371 -0.69 8.63 -0.46
C GLN A 371 -1.63 7.47 -0.80
N GLU A 372 -0.98 6.36 -1.17
CA GLU A 372 -1.48 5.00 -1.45
C GLU A 372 -2.92 4.84 -1.97
N THR A 373 -3.02 4.36 -3.21
CA THR A 373 -4.17 3.72 -3.91
C THR A 373 -5.06 2.74 -3.11
N GLY A 374 -4.72 2.41 -1.86
CA GLY A 374 -5.64 1.73 -0.94
C GLY A 374 -6.78 2.62 -0.44
N ASP A 375 -6.57 3.95 -0.40
CA ASP A 375 -7.57 4.95 0.04
C ASP A 375 -8.41 5.51 -1.12
N ALA A 376 -8.20 5.05 -2.36
CA ALA A 376 -9.03 5.44 -3.51
C ALA A 376 -10.51 5.02 -3.34
N PHE A 377 -10.81 4.12 -2.38
CA PHE A 377 -12.16 3.66 -2.06
C PHE A 377 -12.93 4.58 -1.11
N ASP A 378 -12.30 5.57 -0.45
CA ASP A 378 -13.01 6.57 0.36
C ASP A 378 -13.77 7.63 -0.47
N LEU A 379 -13.66 7.55 -1.80
CA LEU A 379 -14.22 8.50 -2.78
C LEU A 379 -15.76 8.65 -2.76
N PHE A 380 -16.50 7.69 -2.19
CA PHE A 380 -17.97 7.62 -2.37
C PHE A 380 -18.79 7.63 -1.07
N ARG A 381 -18.23 8.05 0.06
CA ARG A 381 -19.04 8.17 1.29
C ARG A 381 -19.89 9.45 1.22
N PRO A 382 -21.24 9.40 1.25
CA PRO A 382 -22.03 10.61 1.44
C PRO A 382 -21.69 11.19 2.83
N ARG A 383 -21.42 12.50 2.86
CA ARG A 383 -21.18 13.27 4.09
C ARG A 383 -22.46 13.33 4.92
#